data_AF-A0ABD7TGV8-F1
#
_entry.id   AF-A0ABD7TGV8-F1
#
_cell.length_a   1.000
_cell.length_b   1.000
_cell.length_c   1.000
_cell.angle_alpha   90.00
_cell.angle_beta   90.00
_cell.angle_gamma   90.00
#
_symmetry.space_group_name_H-M   'P 1'
#
loop_
_entity.id
_entity.type
_entity.pdbx_description
1 polymer ?
#
loop_
_entity_poly.entity_id
_entity_poly.type
_entity_poly.pdbx_seq_one_letter_code
_entity_poly.pdbx_strand_id
1 'polypeptide(L)'
;MTLKTIEGTFIAPKGRYALVVGRFNSFVVESLVSGAVDALVRHGVSESDITIIRAPGAFEIPLVAQKVAQQGEYAAIIALGAVIRGGTPHFEYVAGECTKGLAQVSMEFGVPVAFGVLTVDSIEQAIERSGTKAGNKGAEAALSALEMVSLLSQLEAK
;
A
#
# COMPACT_ATOMS: atom_id res chain seq x y z
N MET A 1 -7.87 -36.76 8.22
CA MET A 1 -7.68 -35.54 9.05
C MET A 1 -7.98 -34.36 8.17
N THR A 2 -8.95 -33.52 8.54
CA THR A 2 -9.24 -32.27 7.83
C THR A 2 -8.20 -31.23 8.23
N LEU A 3 -7.59 -30.58 7.24
CA LEU A 3 -6.61 -29.51 7.44
C LEU A 3 -7.31 -28.29 8.08
N LYS A 4 -6.68 -27.69 9.09
CA LYS A 4 -7.11 -26.40 9.64
C LYS A 4 -6.48 -25.28 8.81
N THR A 5 -7.30 -24.48 8.14
CA THR A 5 -6.89 -23.30 7.37
C THR A 5 -7.37 -22.03 8.08
N ILE A 6 -6.52 -21.01 8.14
CA ILE A 6 -6.85 -19.66 8.61
C ILE A 6 -6.45 -18.70 7.49
N GLU A 7 -7.41 -17.94 6.98
CA GLU A 7 -7.22 -17.01 5.86
C GLU A 7 -7.94 -15.69 6.14
N GLY A 8 -7.44 -14.60 5.55
CA GLY A 8 -8.05 -13.29 5.66
C GLY A 8 -9.33 -13.20 4.82
N THR A 9 -10.20 -12.28 5.18
CA THR A 9 -11.37 -11.93 4.37
C THR A 9 -11.35 -10.45 4.04
N PHE A 10 -12.11 -10.05 3.01
CA PHE A 10 -12.23 -8.64 2.62
C PHE A 10 -13.34 -7.89 3.37
N ILE A 11 -14.01 -8.53 4.33
CA ILE A 11 -15.19 -7.96 4.99
C ILE A 11 -14.74 -7.14 6.19
N ALA A 12 -14.79 -5.81 6.00
CA ALA A 12 -14.73 -4.74 7.01
C ALA A 12 -13.93 -5.06 8.29
N PRO A 13 -12.60 -5.25 8.22
CA PRO A 13 -11.78 -5.16 9.40
C PRO A 13 -11.93 -3.73 9.96
N LYS A 14 -12.39 -3.60 11.21
CA LYS A 14 -12.47 -2.29 11.88
C LYS A 14 -11.06 -1.71 12.01
N GLY A 15 -10.89 -0.45 11.66
CA GLY A 15 -9.63 0.25 11.85
C GLY A 15 -9.44 1.41 10.90
N ARG A 16 -8.45 2.24 11.19
CA ARG A 16 -8.03 3.34 10.32
C ARG A 16 -6.96 2.86 9.35
N TYR A 17 -6.99 3.36 8.12
CA TYR A 17 -6.06 3.04 7.06
C TYR A 17 -5.29 4.29 6.65
N ALA A 18 -3.96 4.18 6.63
CA ALA A 18 -3.11 5.26 6.15
C ALA A 18 -2.63 4.98 4.72
N LEU A 19 -2.95 5.86 3.78
CA LEU A 19 -2.37 5.87 2.45
C LEU A 19 -1.15 6.78 2.48
N VAL A 20 0.05 6.21 2.36
CA VAL A 20 1.31 6.97 2.28
C VAL A 20 1.69 7.10 0.81
N VAL A 21 1.58 8.32 0.27
CA VAL A 21 1.55 8.56 -1.18
C VAL A 21 2.70 9.45 -1.62
N GLY A 22 3.55 8.97 -2.54
CA GLY A 22 4.54 9.82 -3.22
C GLY A 22 3.90 10.77 -4.23
N ARG A 23 4.29 12.04 -4.27
CA ARG A 23 3.73 13.04 -5.23
C ARG A 23 4.34 12.97 -6.63
N PHE A 24 5.56 12.44 -6.76
CA PHE A 24 6.21 12.26 -8.05
C PHE A 24 5.43 11.26 -8.93
N ASN A 25 5.37 11.51 -10.25
CA ASN A 25 4.53 10.76 -11.19
C ASN A 25 3.01 10.82 -10.88
N SER A 26 2.52 11.97 -10.41
CA SER A 26 1.11 12.16 -9.98
C SER A 26 0.07 11.69 -10.98
N PHE A 27 0.34 11.79 -12.29
CA PHE A 27 -0.59 11.37 -13.34
C PHE A 27 -0.98 9.87 -13.26
N VAL A 28 -0.10 9.00 -12.76
CA VAL A 28 -0.45 7.60 -12.44
C VAL A 28 -0.78 7.41 -10.96
N VAL A 29 -0.08 8.12 -10.07
CA VAL A 29 -0.24 7.90 -8.63
C VAL A 29 -1.62 8.30 -8.13
N GLU A 30 -2.22 9.39 -8.64
CA GLU A 30 -3.59 9.76 -8.23
C GLU A 30 -4.63 8.72 -8.68
N SER A 31 -4.38 7.99 -9.77
CA SER A 31 -5.22 6.86 -10.15
C SER A 31 -5.06 5.66 -9.21
N LEU A 32 -3.84 5.42 -8.69
CA LEU A 32 -3.60 4.42 -7.64
C LEU A 32 -4.34 4.80 -6.35
N VAL A 33 -4.27 6.08 -5.95
CA VAL A 33 -5.01 6.60 -4.79
C VAL A 33 -6.51 6.39 -4.96
N SER A 34 -7.05 6.78 -6.12
CA SER A 34 -8.48 6.62 -6.42
C SER A 34 -8.90 5.14 -6.35
N GLY A 35 -8.09 4.23 -6.92
CA GLY A 35 -8.34 2.79 -6.84
C GLY A 35 -8.27 2.22 -5.43
N ALA A 36 -7.31 2.68 -4.62
CA ALA A 36 -7.18 2.26 -3.23
C ALA A 36 -8.38 2.72 -2.38
N VAL A 37 -8.76 3.99 -2.49
CA VAL A 37 -9.91 4.56 -1.76
C VAL A 37 -11.20 3.84 -2.15
N ASP A 38 -11.46 3.70 -3.45
CA ASP A 38 -12.64 3.00 -3.96
C ASP A 38 -12.70 1.54 -3.46
N ALA A 39 -11.58 0.82 -3.48
CA ALA A 39 -11.51 -0.54 -2.95
C ALA A 39 -11.84 -0.60 -1.46
N LEU A 40 -11.26 0.29 -0.63
CA LEU A 40 -11.54 0.34 0.81
C LEU A 40 -13.02 0.64 1.08
N VAL A 41 -13.56 1.66 0.43
CA VAL A 41 -14.96 2.10 0.62
C VAL A 41 -15.96 1.03 0.20
N ARG A 42 -15.75 0.39 -0.96
CA ARG A 42 -16.62 -0.70 -1.43
C ARG A 42 -16.61 -1.94 -0.52
N HIS A 43 -15.57 -2.08 0.32
CA HIS A 43 -15.43 -3.15 1.31
C HIS A 43 -15.80 -2.72 2.73
N GLY A 44 -16.40 -1.54 2.90
CA GLY A 44 -17.03 -1.10 4.15
C GLY A 44 -16.16 -0.26 5.07
N VAL A 45 -14.99 0.20 4.62
CA VAL A 45 -14.20 1.20 5.36
C VAL A 45 -14.81 2.58 5.14
N SER A 46 -15.11 3.31 6.21
CA SER A 46 -15.60 4.68 6.12
C SER A 46 -14.51 5.60 5.56
N GLU A 47 -14.86 6.57 4.72
CA GLU A 47 -13.90 7.60 4.27
C GLU A 47 -13.25 8.34 5.45
N SER A 48 -13.96 8.50 6.57
CA SER A 48 -13.42 9.10 7.80
C SER A 48 -12.30 8.29 8.45
N ASP A 49 -12.21 6.99 8.14
CA ASP A 49 -11.16 6.10 8.63
C ASP A 49 -9.97 6.01 7.66
N ILE A 50 -9.99 6.76 6.56
CA ILE A 50 -8.93 6.79 5.55
C ILE A 50 -8.15 8.11 5.67
N THR A 51 -6.86 8.03 5.98
CA THR A 51 -5.97 9.19 6.01
C THR A 51 -4.99 9.12 4.84
N ILE A 52 -4.93 10.17 4.00
CA ILE A 52 -3.93 10.30 2.94
C ILE A 52 -2.78 11.19 3.42
N ILE A 53 -1.56 10.66 3.41
CA ILE A 53 -0.33 11.33 3.86
C ILE A 53 0.64 11.41 2.68
N ARG A 54 1.02 12.62 2.29
CA ARG A 54 1.77 12.85 1.05
C ARG A 54 3.26 13.08 1.29
N ALA A 55 4.09 12.24 0.70
CA ALA A 55 5.55 12.36 0.63
C ALA A 55 5.99 13.03 -0.69
N PRO A 56 7.19 13.62 -0.78
CA PRO A 56 7.72 14.15 -2.05
C PRO A 56 7.83 13.08 -3.15
N GLY A 57 8.56 11.99 -2.90
CA GLY A 57 8.72 10.87 -3.83
C GLY A 57 8.74 9.51 -3.14
N ALA A 58 9.00 8.47 -3.92
CA ALA A 58 9.01 7.09 -3.43
C ALA A 58 10.11 6.83 -2.38
N PHE A 59 11.22 7.57 -2.45
CA PHE A 59 12.34 7.43 -1.53
C PHE A 59 11.99 7.86 -0.09
N GLU A 60 11.07 8.82 0.07
CA GLU A 60 10.64 9.29 1.39
C GLU A 60 9.48 8.46 1.98
N ILE A 61 8.78 7.65 1.18
CA ILE A 61 7.64 6.84 1.64
C ILE A 61 7.99 5.98 2.87
N PRO A 62 9.13 5.25 2.93
CA PRO A 62 9.46 4.43 4.09
C PRO A 62 9.57 5.21 5.39
N LEU A 63 10.19 6.41 5.38
CA LEU A 63 10.31 7.24 6.57
C LEU A 63 8.93 7.70 7.06
N VAL A 64 8.06 8.10 6.14
CA VAL A 64 6.68 8.49 6.48
C VAL A 64 5.91 7.29 7.02
N ALA A 65 6.02 6.12 6.37
CA ALA A 65 5.38 4.89 6.84
C ALA A 65 5.86 4.49 8.24
N GLN A 66 7.15 4.63 8.54
CA GLN A 66 7.68 4.40 9.88
C GLN A 66 7.03 5.34 10.91
N LYS A 67 6.90 6.64 10.59
CA LYS A 67 6.27 7.61 11.49
C LYS A 67 4.79 7.32 11.72
N VAL A 68 4.09 6.84 10.70
CA VAL A 68 2.70 6.38 10.80
C VAL A 68 2.58 5.13 11.65
N ALA A 69 3.45 4.14 11.45
CA ALA A 69 3.46 2.91 12.23
C ALA A 69 3.74 3.18 13.72
N GLN A 70 4.67 4.10 14.03
CA GLN A 70 5.00 4.53 15.39
C GLN A 70 3.81 5.13 16.16
N GLN A 71 2.79 5.65 15.47
CA GLN A 71 1.60 6.19 16.13
C GLN A 71 0.72 5.07 16.72
N GLY A 72 0.79 3.84 16.19
CA GLY A 72 -0.05 2.73 16.66
C GLY A 72 -1.56 2.93 16.40
N GLU A 73 -1.89 3.85 15.49
CA GLU A 73 -3.24 4.38 15.30
C GLU A 73 -3.99 3.75 14.12
N TYR A 74 -3.26 3.05 13.24
CA TYR A 74 -3.74 2.53 11.97
C TYR A 74 -3.66 1.00 11.94
N ALA A 75 -4.70 0.37 11.41
CA ALA A 75 -4.74 -1.07 11.21
C ALA A 75 -3.85 -1.52 10.07
N ALA A 76 -3.65 -0.69 9.04
CA ALA A 76 -2.71 -0.94 7.96
C ALA A 76 -2.20 0.35 7.32
N ILE A 77 -1.04 0.23 6.67
CA ILE A 77 -0.44 1.26 5.84
C ILE A 77 -0.44 0.78 4.39
N ILE A 78 -0.89 1.62 3.48
CA ILE A 78 -0.90 1.36 2.04
C ILE A 78 0.05 2.35 1.39
N ALA A 79 1.22 1.87 0.97
CA ALA A 79 2.23 2.68 0.30
C ALA A 79 1.92 2.78 -1.20
N LEU A 80 1.72 3.99 -1.71
CA LEU A 80 1.38 4.26 -3.11
C LEU A 80 2.40 5.19 -3.75
N GLY A 81 2.85 4.85 -4.95
CA GLY A 81 3.82 5.66 -5.68
C GLY A 81 4.16 5.06 -7.03
N ALA A 82 5.03 5.71 -7.77
CA ALA A 82 5.56 5.17 -9.02
C ALA A 82 7.02 5.61 -9.22
N VAL A 83 7.87 4.64 -9.53
CA VAL A 83 9.26 4.79 -9.95
C VAL A 83 9.33 4.22 -11.36
N ILE A 84 9.65 5.07 -12.34
CA ILE A 84 9.74 4.71 -13.75
C ILE A 84 11.21 4.80 -14.15
N ARG A 85 11.74 3.76 -14.79
CA ARG A 85 13.16 3.69 -15.17
C ARG A 85 13.53 4.86 -16.09
N GLY A 86 14.64 5.53 -15.76
CA GLY A 86 15.25 6.56 -16.60
C GLY A 86 16.57 6.09 -17.21
N GLY A 87 17.39 7.02 -17.68
CA GLY A 87 18.69 6.71 -18.30
C GLY A 87 19.83 6.34 -17.34
N THR A 88 19.58 6.28 -16.02
CA THR A 88 20.62 6.02 -15.01
C THR A 88 20.17 4.97 -14.00
N PRO A 89 21.10 4.38 -13.23
CA PRO A 89 20.78 3.45 -12.14
C PRO A 89 19.96 4.03 -10.99
N HIS A 90 19.62 5.34 -11.00
CA HIS A 90 18.82 5.98 -9.95
C HIS A 90 17.53 5.21 -9.62
N PHE A 91 16.90 4.60 -10.64
CA PHE A 91 15.75 3.72 -10.48
C PHE A 91 15.98 2.61 -9.45
N GLU A 92 17.10 1.88 -9.55
CA GLU A 92 17.40 0.73 -8.70
C GLU A 92 17.52 1.14 -7.23
N TYR A 93 18.20 2.25 -6.97
CA TYR A 93 18.40 2.76 -5.62
C TYR A 93 17.10 3.28 -5.00
N VAL A 94 16.27 3.98 -5.77
CA VAL A 94 14.99 4.50 -5.27
C VAL A 94 13.98 3.39 -5.07
N ALA A 95 13.77 2.53 -6.06
CA ALA A 95 12.81 1.43 -5.97
C ALA A 95 13.23 0.40 -4.92
N GLY A 96 14.53 0.06 -4.88
CA GLY A 96 15.10 -0.90 -3.94
C GLY A 96 14.99 -0.44 -2.49
N GLU A 97 15.46 0.76 -2.17
CA GLU A 97 15.40 1.26 -0.77
C GLU A 97 13.97 1.60 -0.34
N CYS A 98 13.08 1.99 -1.26
CA CYS A 98 11.65 2.11 -0.96
C CYS A 98 11.06 0.78 -0.51
N THR A 99 11.27 -0.29 -1.30
CA THR A 99 10.74 -1.63 -1.03
C THR A 99 11.31 -2.19 0.28
N LYS A 100 12.63 -2.11 0.44
CA LYS A 100 13.34 -2.57 1.64
C LYS A 100 12.88 -1.83 2.90
N GLY A 101 12.77 -0.50 2.82
CA GLY A 101 12.33 0.31 3.95
C GLY A 101 10.90 -0.02 4.38
N LEU A 102 9.98 -0.20 3.43
CA LEU A 102 8.59 -0.59 3.73
C LEU A 102 8.49 -1.98 4.36
N ALA A 103 9.24 -2.95 3.84
CA ALA A 103 9.32 -4.29 4.43
C ALA A 103 9.86 -4.25 5.86
N GLN A 104 10.89 -3.44 6.12
CA GLN A 104 11.43 -3.24 7.46
C GLN A 104 10.38 -2.65 8.40
N VAL A 105 9.65 -1.61 7.97
CA VAL A 105 8.57 -1.01 8.78
C VAL A 105 7.51 -2.04 9.15
N SER A 106 7.08 -2.88 8.21
CA SER A 106 6.07 -3.91 8.51
C SER A 106 6.54 -4.89 9.58
N MET A 107 7.78 -5.40 9.45
CA MET A 107 8.34 -6.37 10.39
C MET A 107 8.69 -5.77 11.75
N GLU A 108 9.13 -4.51 11.80
CA GLU A 108 9.53 -3.82 13.02
C GLU A 108 8.33 -3.45 13.90
N PHE A 109 7.22 -3.00 13.28
CA PHE A 109 6.05 -2.50 14.00
C PHE A 109 4.88 -3.49 14.06
N GLY A 110 4.96 -4.62 13.34
CA GLY A 110 3.89 -5.61 13.30
C GLY A 110 2.61 -5.15 12.60
N VAL A 111 2.65 -4.01 11.90
CA VAL A 111 1.51 -3.49 11.12
C VAL A 111 1.63 -3.94 9.65
N PRO A 112 0.54 -4.38 9.01
CA PRO A 112 0.53 -4.63 7.58
C PRO A 112 0.92 -3.38 6.79
N VAL A 113 1.94 -3.51 5.93
CA VAL A 113 2.33 -2.47 4.97
C VAL A 113 2.15 -3.02 3.56
N ALA A 114 1.07 -2.61 2.89
CA ALA A 114 0.79 -3.02 1.52
C ALA A 114 1.63 -2.21 0.50
N PHE A 115 2.19 -2.92 -0.48
CA PHE A 115 3.11 -2.35 -1.46
C PHE A 115 2.40 -2.06 -2.80
N GLY A 116 1.90 -0.84 -2.94
CA GLY A 116 1.31 -0.30 -4.18
C GLY A 116 2.21 0.71 -4.89
N VAL A 117 3.53 0.57 -4.77
CA VAL A 117 4.50 1.40 -5.50
C VAL A 117 4.86 0.72 -6.82
N LEU A 118 4.53 1.36 -7.95
CA LEU A 118 4.88 0.86 -9.27
C LEU A 118 6.39 0.97 -9.49
N THR A 119 7.04 -0.13 -9.88
CA THR A 119 8.45 -0.17 -10.30
C THR A 119 8.50 -0.71 -11.72
N VAL A 120 8.53 0.20 -12.70
CA VAL A 120 8.31 -0.15 -14.12
C VAL A 120 9.37 0.47 -15.03
N ASP A 121 9.55 -0.13 -16.20
CA ASP A 121 10.56 0.32 -17.16
C ASP A 121 10.07 1.45 -18.07
N SER A 122 8.74 1.64 -18.19
CA SER A 122 8.17 2.64 -19.09
C SER A 122 6.91 3.30 -18.55
N ILE A 123 6.54 4.45 -19.13
CA ILE A 123 5.31 5.18 -18.80
C ILE A 123 4.08 4.36 -19.17
N GLU A 124 4.12 3.66 -20.30
CA GLU A 124 3.04 2.79 -20.77
C GLU A 124 2.75 1.68 -19.75
N GLN A 125 3.80 1.05 -19.21
CA GLN A 125 3.64 0.04 -18.16
C GLN A 125 3.03 0.63 -16.88
N ALA A 126 3.36 1.89 -16.55
CA ALA A 126 2.78 2.60 -15.40
C ALA A 126 1.28 2.83 -15.60
N ILE A 127 0.88 3.27 -16.80
CA ILE A 127 -0.52 3.49 -17.19
C ILE A 127 -1.31 2.17 -17.16
N GLU A 128 -0.73 1.09 -17.69
CA GLU A 128 -1.36 -0.22 -17.72
C GLU A 128 -1.72 -0.75 -16.32
N ARG A 129 -0.91 -0.40 -15.31
CA ARG A 129 -1.02 -0.86 -13.91
C ARG A 129 -1.73 0.12 -12.98
N SER A 130 -2.17 1.26 -13.49
CA SER A 130 -2.85 2.31 -12.72
C SER A 130 -4.29 2.52 -13.19
N GLY A 131 -5.01 1.44 -13.51
CA GLY A 131 -6.45 1.47 -13.77
C GLY A 131 -6.86 1.26 -15.22
N THR A 132 -6.00 0.68 -16.04
CA THR A 132 -6.36 0.31 -17.42
C THR A 132 -6.26 -1.20 -17.63
N LYS A 133 -5.41 -1.68 -18.55
CA LYS A 133 -5.42 -3.09 -19.01
C LYS A 133 -5.05 -4.09 -17.93
N ALA A 134 -4.11 -3.76 -17.06
CA ALA A 134 -3.56 -4.67 -16.04
C ALA A 134 -4.10 -4.35 -14.64
N GLY A 135 -5.32 -3.83 -14.55
CA GLY A 135 -5.96 -3.47 -13.29
C GLY A 135 -5.37 -2.21 -12.66
N ASN A 136 -5.55 -2.07 -11.35
CA ASN A 136 -5.08 -0.93 -10.57
C ASN A 136 -4.33 -1.42 -9.33
N LYS A 137 -3.01 -1.20 -9.29
CA LYS A 137 -2.17 -1.66 -8.18
C LYS A 137 -2.45 -0.96 -6.85
N GLY A 138 -3.09 0.21 -6.86
CA GLY A 138 -3.59 0.84 -5.64
C GLY A 138 -4.78 0.09 -5.05
N ALA A 139 -5.72 -0.33 -5.89
CA ALA A 139 -6.85 -1.16 -5.46
C ALA A 139 -6.37 -2.54 -4.95
N GLU A 140 -5.45 -3.19 -5.66
CA GLU A 140 -4.88 -4.47 -5.22
C GLU A 140 -4.13 -4.35 -3.88
N ALA A 141 -3.35 -3.29 -3.70
CA ALA A 141 -2.67 -3.03 -2.42
C ALA A 141 -3.66 -2.80 -1.27
N ALA A 142 -4.76 -2.08 -1.53
CA ALA A 142 -5.83 -1.90 -0.54
C ALA A 142 -6.53 -3.21 -0.17
N LEU A 143 -6.83 -4.06 -1.15
CA LEU A 143 -7.43 -5.39 -0.90
C LEU A 143 -6.48 -6.28 -0.09
N SER A 144 -5.19 -6.28 -0.41
CA SER A 144 -4.18 -7.01 0.36
C SER A 144 -4.08 -6.49 1.80
N ALA A 145 -4.17 -5.18 2.01
CA ALA A 145 -4.21 -4.60 3.35
C ALA A 145 -5.45 -5.05 4.14
N LEU A 146 -6.64 -5.03 3.53
CA LEU A 146 -7.87 -5.52 4.17
C LEU A 146 -7.75 -6.98 4.62
N GLU A 147 -7.28 -7.84 3.71
CA GLU A 147 -7.11 -9.27 3.97
C GLU A 147 -6.09 -9.53 5.08
N MET A 148 -4.96 -8.80 5.07
CA MET A 148 -3.94 -8.91 6.11
C MET A 148 -4.44 -8.48 7.48
N VAL A 149 -5.21 -7.37 7.57
CA VAL A 149 -5.80 -6.96 8.85
C VAL A 149 -6.78 -8.02 9.36
N SER A 150 -7.62 -8.57 8.48
CA SER A 150 -8.53 -9.66 8.85
C SER A 150 -7.76 -10.90 9.33
N LEU A 151 -6.70 -11.29 8.62
CA LEU A 151 -5.88 -12.45 8.98
C LEU A 151 -5.18 -12.26 10.33
N LEU A 152 -4.49 -11.14 10.53
CA LEU A 152 -3.76 -10.89 11.78
C LEU A 152 -4.71 -10.84 12.98
N SER A 153 -5.89 -10.24 12.82
CA SER A 153 -6.90 -10.22 13.89
C SER A 153 -7.33 -11.64 14.34
N GLN A 154 -7.41 -12.60 13.41
CA GLN A 154 -7.71 -14.00 13.72
C GLN A 154 -6.54 -14.74 14.40
N LEU A 155 -5.30 -14.32 14.16
CA LEU A 155 -4.11 -14.89 14.79
C LEU A 155 -3.86 -14.33 16.21
N GLU A 156 -4.31 -13.10 16.46
CA GLU A 156 -4.14 -12.39 17.74
C GLU A 156 -5.30 -12.65 18.72
N ALA A 157 -6.51 -12.91 18.20
CA ALA A 157 -7.66 -13.27 19.02
C ALA A 157 -7.41 -14.62 19.74
N LYS A 158 -7.11 -14.54 21.04
CA LYS A 158 -7.09 -15.67 21.97
C LYS A 158 -8.43 -15.85 22.66
#